data_AF-A0A2G4KAD8-F1
#
_entry.id   AF-A0A2G4KAD8-F1
#
_cell.length_a   1.000
_cell.length_b   1.000
_cell.length_c   1.000
_cell.angle_alpha   90.00
_cell.angle_beta   90.00
_cell.angle_gamma   90.00
#
_symmetry.space_group_name_H-M   'P 1'
#
loop_
_entity.id
_entity.type
_entity.pdbx_description
1 polymer ?
#
loop_
_entity_poly.entity_id
_entity_poly.type
_entity_poly.pdbx_seq_one_letter_code
_entity_poly.pdbx_strand_id
1 'polypeptide(L)'
;MAAFAALGAPAMAQNQSPPPARVTRDAVLPPSILTSDDPQRIPRRPIAGRQAQTVLRGGRVFDALSEKAYPATVVIEGRIIKAILPPDSTNWASDAEVIDVTGKTVMPGLIDLHVHSP
;
A
#
# COMPACT_ATOMS: atom_id res chain seq x y z
N MET A 1 63.72 -2.01 16.04
CA MET A 1 62.29 -1.98 16.44
C MET A 1 61.47 -2.50 15.27
N ALA A 2 61.02 -3.75 15.34
CA ALA A 2 60.21 -4.38 14.30
C ALA A 2 58.72 -4.18 14.63
N ALA A 3 57.98 -3.60 13.68
CA ALA A 3 56.53 -3.38 13.80
C ALA A 3 55.79 -4.66 13.41
N PHE A 4 55.00 -5.21 14.35
CA PHE A 4 54.07 -6.31 14.07
C PHE A 4 52.80 -5.74 13.44
N ALA A 5 52.55 -6.07 12.17
CA ALA A 5 51.28 -5.82 11.51
C ALA A 5 50.29 -6.93 11.92
N ALA A 6 49.26 -6.56 12.68
CA ALA A 6 48.14 -7.46 12.98
C ALA A 6 47.27 -7.62 11.72
N LEU A 7 47.35 -8.77 11.08
CA LEU A 7 46.41 -9.19 10.03
C LEU A 7 45.06 -9.49 10.67
N GLY A 8 44.09 -8.59 10.53
CA GLY A 8 42.70 -8.85 10.87
C GLY A 8 42.11 -9.91 9.95
N ALA A 9 41.58 -11.00 10.52
CA ALA A 9 40.87 -12.01 9.76
C ALA A 9 39.59 -11.41 9.12
N PRO A 10 39.26 -11.75 7.86
CA PRO A 10 38.01 -11.30 7.27
C PRO A 10 36.83 -11.97 7.98
N ALA A 11 35.83 -11.18 8.36
CA ALA A 11 34.56 -11.70 8.86
C ALA A 11 33.94 -12.63 7.79
N MET A 12 33.69 -13.88 8.15
CA MET A 12 32.98 -14.82 7.29
C MET A 12 31.56 -14.29 7.06
N ALA A 13 31.24 -13.98 5.79
CA ALA A 13 29.89 -13.59 5.39
C ALA A 13 28.89 -14.69 5.78
N GLN A 14 27.85 -14.32 6.53
CA GLN A 14 26.78 -15.22 6.90
C GLN A 14 26.07 -15.71 5.62
N ASN A 15 26.12 -17.03 5.41
CA ASN A 15 25.34 -17.86 4.48
C ASN A 15 24.55 -17.11 3.37
N GLN A 16 25.04 -17.19 2.12
CA GLN A 16 24.45 -16.61 0.90
C GLN A 16 23.17 -17.32 0.41
N SER A 17 22.43 -18.00 1.29
CA SER A 17 21.18 -18.61 0.88
C SER A 17 20.19 -17.50 0.49
N PRO A 18 19.61 -17.53 -0.72
CA PRO A 18 18.64 -16.52 -1.11
C PRO A 18 17.50 -16.50 -0.08
N PRO A 19 17.00 -15.32 0.30
CA PRO A 19 15.89 -15.24 1.23
C PRO A 19 14.74 -16.09 0.71
N PRO A 20 14.02 -16.83 1.59
CA PRO A 20 12.87 -17.61 1.16
C PRO A 20 11.91 -16.71 0.39
N ALA A 21 11.28 -17.26 -0.65
CA ALA A 21 10.28 -16.53 -1.42
C ALA A 21 9.26 -15.90 -0.46
N ARG A 22 8.98 -14.62 -0.65
CA ARG A 22 8.05 -13.87 0.20
C ARG A 22 6.72 -14.63 0.20
N VAL A 23 6.31 -15.16 1.36
CA VAL A 23 4.99 -15.77 1.50
C VAL A 23 3.97 -14.64 1.42
N THR A 24 3.38 -14.46 0.24
CA THR A 24 2.29 -13.50 0.05
C THR A 24 0.98 -14.19 0.39
N ARG A 25 0.03 -13.44 0.95
CA ARG A 25 -1.34 -13.93 1.17
C ARG A 25 -1.98 -14.46 -0.11
N ASP A 26 -1.54 -13.92 -1.25
CA ASP A 26 -2.08 -14.23 -2.58
C ASP A 26 -1.79 -15.68 -3.00
N ALA A 27 -0.82 -16.35 -2.34
CA ALA A 27 -0.56 -17.77 -2.49
C ALA A 27 -1.65 -18.67 -1.87
N VAL A 28 -2.44 -18.13 -0.93
CA VAL A 28 -3.46 -18.88 -0.17
C VAL A 28 -4.87 -18.35 -0.44
N LEU A 29 -5.03 -17.04 -0.64
CA LEU A 29 -6.31 -16.39 -0.85
C LEU A 29 -6.26 -15.47 -2.07
N PRO A 30 -7.23 -15.54 -2.99
CA PRO A 30 -7.24 -14.66 -4.15
C PRO A 30 -7.39 -13.19 -3.71
N PRO A 31 -6.78 -12.22 -4.42
CA PRO A 31 -6.90 -10.80 -4.10
C PRO A 31 -8.35 -10.29 -4.03
N SER A 32 -9.25 -10.94 -4.76
CA SER A 32 -10.67 -10.63 -4.84
C SER A 32 -11.48 -11.05 -3.61
N ILE A 33 -10.91 -11.84 -2.68
CA ILE A 33 -11.66 -12.25 -1.49
C ILE A 33 -11.93 -11.04 -0.60
N LEU A 34 -13.16 -10.87 -0.13
CA LEU A 34 -13.45 -9.83 0.86
C LEU A 34 -12.83 -10.26 2.19
N THR A 35 -12.15 -9.33 2.85
CA THR A 35 -11.62 -9.53 4.21
C THR A 35 -12.27 -8.51 5.13
N SER A 36 -12.22 -8.74 6.44
CA SER A 36 -12.49 -7.68 7.40
C SER A 36 -11.48 -6.53 7.28
N ASP A 37 -11.88 -5.35 7.76
CA ASP A 37 -11.06 -4.15 7.83
C ASP A 37 -10.27 -4.04 9.15
N ASP A 38 -10.17 -5.13 9.90
CA ASP A 38 -9.33 -5.25 11.10
C ASP A 38 -7.93 -5.80 10.75
N PRO A 39 -6.96 -5.74 11.69
CA PRO A 39 -5.60 -6.25 11.45
C PRO A 39 -5.54 -7.74 11.12
N GLN A 40 -6.51 -8.54 11.54
CA GLN A 40 -6.55 -9.99 11.29
C GLN A 40 -7.02 -10.32 9.86
N ARG A 41 -7.73 -9.40 9.18
CA ARG A 41 -8.19 -9.52 7.78
C ARG A 41 -8.83 -10.88 7.48
N ILE A 42 -9.72 -11.32 8.36
CA ILE A 42 -10.40 -12.61 8.20
C ILE A 42 -11.28 -12.64 6.94
N PRO A 43 -11.32 -13.74 6.18
CA PRO A 43 -12.20 -13.86 5.01
C PRO A 43 -13.66 -13.63 5.37
N ARG A 44 -14.35 -12.80 4.58
CA ARG A 44 -15.78 -12.53 4.69
C ARG A 44 -16.52 -13.11 3.48
N ARG A 45 -17.76 -13.55 3.71
CA ARG A 45 -18.66 -13.97 2.63
C ARG A 45 -18.83 -12.81 1.64
N PRO A 46 -18.65 -13.04 0.32
CA PRO A 46 -18.95 -12.01 -0.68
C PRO A 46 -20.43 -11.61 -0.61
N ILE A 47 -20.69 -10.31 -0.50
CA ILE A 47 -22.03 -9.76 -0.78
C ILE A 47 -22.09 -9.57 -2.30
N ALA A 48 -23.05 -10.20 -2.96
CA ALA A 48 -23.22 -10.07 -4.40
C ALA A 48 -23.67 -8.63 -4.73
N GLY A 49 -22.84 -7.89 -5.47
CA GLY A 49 -23.10 -6.53 -5.92
C GLY A 49 -21.89 -5.96 -6.66
N ARG A 50 -22.13 -5.06 -7.62
CA ARG A 50 -21.08 -4.23 -8.20
C ARG A 50 -20.45 -3.41 -7.06
N GLN A 51 -19.14 -3.50 -6.90
CA GLN A 51 -18.46 -2.74 -5.87
C GLN A 51 -18.62 -1.25 -6.20
N ALA A 52 -19.28 -0.50 -5.31
CA ALA A 52 -19.47 0.93 -5.48
C ALA A 52 -18.11 1.64 -5.60
N GLN A 53 -18.06 2.69 -6.40
CA GLN A 53 -16.85 3.50 -6.52
C GLN A 53 -16.89 4.65 -5.53
N THR A 54 -15.77 4.87 -4.85
CA THR A 54 -15.51 6.08 -4.06
C THR A 54 -14.42 6.88 -4.77
N VAL A 55 -14.64 8.18 -4.94
CA VAL A 55 -13.74 9.07 -5.69
C VAL A 55 -13.25 10.19 -4.80
N LEU A 56 -11.94 10.30 -4.63
CA LEU A 56 -11.31 11.40 -3.90
C LEU A 56 -10.88 12.47 -4.90
N ARG A 57 -11.58 13.61 -4.95
CA ARG A 57 -11.38 14.67 -5.96
C ARG A 57 -10.80 15.95 -5.35
N GLY A 58 -9.99 16.68 -6.11
CA GLY A 58 -9.48 18.01 -5.75
C GLY A 58 -8.24 18.00 -4.84
N GLY A 59 -7.75 16.82 -4.49
CA GLY A 59 -6.61 16.65 -3.60
C GLY A 59 -5.26 16.58 -4.31
N ARG A 60 -4.21 16.48 -3.49
CA ARG A 60 -2.85 16.15 -3.94
C ARG A 60 -2.51 14.73 -3.52
N VAL A 61 -2.22 13.84 -4.45
CA VAL A 61 -1.81 12.46 -4.14
C VAL A 61 -0.31 12.44 -3.87
N PHE A 62 0.07 11.95 -2.69
CA PHE A 62 1.46 11.66 -2.33
C PHE A 62 1.88 10.31 -2.90
N ASP A 63 2.88 10.32 -3.77
CA ASP A 63 3.54 9.14 -4.30
C ASP A 63 4.91 9.00 -3.66
N ALA A 64 5.08 7.92 -2.89
CA ALA A 64 6.31 7.62 -2.18
C ALA A 64 7.46 7.19 -3.10
N LEU A 65 7.18 6.76 -4.34
CA LEU A 65 8.22 6.38 -5.31
C LEU A 65 8.88 7.62 -5.92
N SER A 66 8.09 8.64 -6.24
CA SER A 66 8.60 9.90 -6.77
C SER A 66 8.87 10.97 -5.71
N GLU A 67 8.56 10.66 -4.44
CA GLU A 67 8.71 11.54 -3.27
C GLU A 67 7.99 12.89 -3.43
N LYS A 68 6.85 12.89 -4.15
CA LYS A 68 6.11 14.11 -4.51
C LYS A 68 4.63 13.96 -4.25
N ALA A 69 4.02 15.08 -3.86
CA ALA A 69 2.57 15.23 -3.87
C ALA A 69 2.14 16.03 -5.10
N TYR A 70 1.26 15.48 -5.93
CA TYR A 70 0.79 16.14 -7.17
C TYR A 70 -0.75 16.13 -7.28
N PRO A 71 -1.36 17.12 -7.97
CA PRO A 71 -2.81 17.14 -8.17
C PRO A 71 -3.28 15.90 -8.93
N ALA A 72 -4.23 15.17 -8.37
CA ALA A 72 -4.82 13.98 -9.00
C ALA A 72 -6.15 13.61 -8.33
N THR A 73 -6.93 12.77 -9.01
CA THR A 73 -8.17 12.18 -8.50
C THR A 73 -7.98 10.68 -8.30
N VAL A 74 -8.33 10.16 -7.14
CA VAL A 74 -8.20 8.72 -6.82
C VAL A 74 -9.57 8.05 -6.96
N VAL A 75 -9.64 6.99 -7.78
CA VAL A 75 -10.84 6.16 -7.94
C VAL A 75 -10.63 4.84 -7.24
N ILE A 76 -11.47 4.56 -6.26
CA ILE A 76 -11.46 3.33 -5.45
C ILE A 76 -12.69 2.51 -5.84
N GLU A 77 -12.51 1.22 -6.10
CA GLU A 77 -13.60 0.27 -6.36
C GLU A 77 -13.53 -0.84 -5.31
N GLY A 78 -14.44 -0.78 -4.33
CA GLY A 78 -14.37 -1.60 -3.13
C GLY A 78 -13.07 -1.36 -2.35
N ARG A 79 -12.16 -2.35 -2.35
CA ARG A 79 -10.87 -2.29 -1.60
C ARG A 79 -9.65 -2.06 -2.49
N ILE A 80 -9.86 -1.77 -3.77
CA ILE A 80 -8.80 -1.62 -4.77
C ILE A 80 -8.80 -0.20 -5.29
N ILE A 81 -7.60 0.40 -5.39
CA ILE A 81 -7.41 1.62 -6.17
C ILE A 81 -7.53 1.23 -7.65
N LYS A 82 -8.66 1.57 -8.27
CA LYS A 82 -8.95 1.26 -9.67
C LYS A 82 -8.12 2.12 -10.60
N ALA A 83 -7.97 3.40 -10.27
CA ALA A 83 -7.23 4.35 -11.08
C ALA A 83 -6.76 5.56 -10.25
N ILE A 84 -5.66 6.16 -10.69
CA ILE A 84 -5.27 7.52 -10.35
C ILE A 84 -5.40 8.33 -11.65
N LEU A 85 -6.28 9.32 -11.64
CA LEU A 85 -6.64 10.12 -12.81
C LEU A 85 -6.06 11.53 -12.72
N PRO A 86 -5.87 12.22 -13.86
CA PRO A 86 -5.66 13.67 -13.87
C PRO A 86 -6.76 14.41 -13.09
N PRO A 87 -6.46 15.56 -12.46
CA PRO A 87 -7.38 16.24 -11.54
C PRO A 87 -8.72 16.64 -12.17
N ASP A 88 -8.73 16.97 -13.47
CA ASP A 88 -9.92 17.41 -14.21
C ASP A 88 -10.66 16.26 -14.91
N SER A 89 -10.11 15.04 -14.86
CA SER A 89 -10.78 13.87 -15.42
C SER A 89 -12.04 13.54 -14.63
N THR A 90 -13.03 12.97 -15.30
CA THR A 90 -14.27 12.45 -14.71
C THR A 90 -14.52 10.99 -15.10
N ASN A 91 -13.46 10.25 -15.48
CA ASN A 91 -13.55 8.87 -15.92
C ASN A 91 -13.72 7.88 -14.76
N TRP A 92 -14.81 8.02 -14.04
CA TRP A 92 -15.33 7.10 -13.03
C TRP A 92 -16.82 6.89 -13.27
N ALA A 93 -17.42 5.99 -12.50
CA ALA A 93 -18.82 5.67 -12.69
C ALA A 93 -19.76 6.81 -12.27
N SER A 94 -20.87 6.99 -12.99
CA SER A 94 -21.86 8.04 -12.70
C SER A 94 -22.53 7.88 -11.33
N ASP A 95 -22.54 6.66 -10.78
CA ASP A 95 -23.09 6.32 -9.47
C ASP A 95 -22.04 6.34 -8.34
N ALA A 96 -20.83 6.87 -8.60
CA ALA A 96 -19.76 6.92 -7.62
C ALA A 96 -20.06 7.92 -6.49
N GLU A 97 -19.67 7.56 -5.27
CA GLU A 97 -19.60 8.48 -4.14
C GLU A 97 -18.39 9.39 -4.31
N VAL A 98 -18.61 10.69 -4.48
CA VAL A 98 -17.53 11.67 -4.67
C VAL A 98 -17.27 12.42 -3.36
N ILE A 99 -16.03 12.35 -2.89
CA ILE A 99 -15.53 13.04 -1.70
C ILE A 99 -14.60 14.16 -2.15
N ASP A 100 -14.96 15.40 -1.84
CA ASP A 100 -14.11 16.58 -2.08
C ASP A 100 -13.02 16.68 -1.01
N VAL A 101 -11.77 16.59 -1.46
CA VAL A 101 -10.57 16.69 -0.63
C VAL A 101 -9.71 17.88 -1.04
N THR A 102 -10.34 18.95 -1.56
CA THR A 102 -9.66 20.20 -1.91
C THR A 102 -8.83 20.76 -0.76
N GLY A 103 -7.60 21.14 -1.07
CA GLY A 103 -6.63 21.65 -0.09
C GLY A 103 -6.02 20.58 0.83
N LYS A 104 -6.32 19.29 0.61
CA LYS A 104 -5.79 18.16 1.39
C LYS A 104 -4.78 17.34 0.57
N THR A 105 -3.98 16.56 1.28
CA THR A 105 -3.10 15.54 0.71
C THR A 105 -3.71 14.16 0.93
N VAL A 106 -3.83 13.38 -0.14
CA VAL A 106 -4.18 11.96 -0.10
C VAL A 106 -2.88 11.17 -0.03
N MET A 107 -2.73 10.32 0.98
CA MET A 107 -1.54 9.51 1.19
C MET A 107 -1.91 8.06 1.50
N PRO A 108 -0.99 7.10 1.30
CA PRO A 108 -1.15 5.76 1.85
C PRO A 108 -1.42 5.83 3.36
N GLY A 109 -2.27 4.94 3.86
CA GLY A 109 -2.50 4.80 5.30
C GLY A 109 -1.18 4.49 6.03
N LEU A 110 -1.01 5.07 7.22
CA LEU A 110 0.18 4.83 8.03
C LEU A 110 0.22 3.38 8.52
N ILE A 111 1.42 2.81 8.57
CA ILE A 111 1.68 1.47 9.08
C ILE A 111 2.31 1.62 10.46
N ASP A 112 1.60 1.17 11.49
CA ASP A 112 2.14 1.07 12.84
C ASP A 112 2.83 -0.29 13.02
N LEU A 113 4.13 -0.26 13.27
CA LEU A 113 4.94 -1.47 13.47
C LEU A 113 5.04 -1.87 14.94
N HIS A 114 4.60 -1.02 15.86
CA HIS A 114 4.78 -1.27 17.28
C HIS A 114 3.76 -0.53 18.14
N VAL A 115 2.69 -1.26 18.49
CA VAL A 115 1.65 -0.81 19.41
C VAL A 115 1.48 -1.82 20.54
N HIS A 116 1.25 -1.31 21.75
CA HIS A 116 0.73 -2.08 22.87
C HIS A 116 -0.73 -1.68 23.08
N SER A 117 -1.67 -2.52 22.64
CA SER A 117 -3.10 -2.38 22.96
C SER A 117 -3.41 -3.22 24.20
N PRO A 118 -4.30 -2.76 25.11
CA PRO A 118 -4.85 -3.59 26.18
C PRO A 118 -5.63 -4.80 25.64
#